data_AF-A0A966V188-F1
#
_entry.id   AF-A0A966V188-F1
#
_cell.length_a   1.000
_cell.length_b   1.000
_cell.length_c   1.000
_cell.angle_alpha   90.00
_cell.angle_beta   90.00
_cell.angle_gamma   90.00
#
_symmetry.space_group_name_H-M   'P 1'
#
loop_
_entity.id
_entity.type
_entity.pdbx_description
1 polymer ?
#
loop_
_entity_poly.entity_id
_entity_poly.type
_entity_poly.pdbx_seq_one_letter_code
_entity_poly.pdbx_strand_id
1 'polypeptide(L)'
;MSIAVFGINHRSAPLGVIERVALNDERLVKALDGLTSRDTVRESVILSTCNRTEVYVVAEKFHGAFADVREMLQEVSGLTADELTPHLF
;
A
#
# COMPACT_ATOMS: atom_id res chain seq x y z
N MET A 1 -7.84 11.28 -13.31
CA MET A 1 -6.40 11.00 -13.20
C MET A 1 -5.76 11.93 -12.18
N SER A 2 -5.22 11.37 -11.11
CA SER A 2 -4.56 12.11 -10.03
C SER A 2 -3.36 11.32 -9.52
N ILE A 3 -2.30 12.00 -9.09
CA ILE A 3 -1.23 11.35 -8.34
C ILE A 3 -1.65 11.33 -6.86
N ALA A 4 -1.60 10.16 -6.24
CA ALA A 4 -1.89 9.98 -4.83
C ALA A 4 -0.79 9.14 -4.17
N VAL A 5 -0.63 9.32 -2.86
CA VAL A 5 0.18 8.45 -2.02
C VAL A 5 -0.72 7.87 -0.95
N PHE A 6 -0.63 6.55 -0.77
CA PHE A 6 -1.30 5.83 0.29
C PHE A 6 -0.29 5.02 1.05
N GLY A 7 -0.39 4.96 2.37
CA GLY A 7 0.59 4.17 3.10
C GLY A 7 0.47 4.23 4.60
N ILE A 8 1.48 3.65 5.24
CA ILE A 8 1.61 3.56 6.69
C ILE A 8 3.04 3.98 7.03
N ASN A 9 3.19 4.75 8.11
CA ASN A 9 4.51 5.16 8.60
C ASN A 9 4.58 5.15 10.13
N HIS A 10 5.78 5.36 10.66
CA HIS A 10 6.06 5.42 12.12
C HIS A 10 5.25 6.46 12.90
N ARG A 11 4.58 7.41 12.24
CA ARG A 11 3.69 8.38 12.90
C ARG A 11 2.26 7.89 12.97
N SER A 12 1.82 7.12 11.97
CA SER A 12 0.44 6.63 11.89
C SER A 12 0.23 5.26 12.53
N ALA A 13 1.28 4.46 12.70
CA ALA A 13 1.17 3.09 13.19
C ALA A 13 2.26 2.68 14.19
N PRO A 14 1.96 1.73 15.09
CA PRO A 14 2.98 1.09 15.92
C PRO A 14 3.92 0.21 15.09
N LEU A 15 5.12 -0.05 15.62
CA LEU A 15 6.17 -0.82 14.94
C LEU A 15 5.67 -2.19 14.44
N GLY A 16 4.88 -2.92 15.23
CA GLY A 16 4.37 -4.24 14.84
C GLY A 16 3.43 -4.24 13.63
N VAL A 17 2.79 -3.11 13.30
CA VAL A 17 2.02 -2.96 12.06
C VAL A 17 2.97 -2.67 10.90
N ILE A 18 3.96 -1.79 11.10
CA ILE A 18 4.97 -1.43 10.09
C ILE A 18 5.77 -2.66 9.65
N GLU A 19 6.19 -3.50 10.59
CA GLU A 19 6.91 -4.75 10.29
C GLU A 19 6.09 -5.70 9.41
N ARG A 20 4.76 -5.72 9.58
CA ARG A 20 3.88 -6.60 8.79
C ARG A 20 3.62 -6.06 7.38
N VAL A 21 3.62 -4.75 7.18
CA VAL A 21 3.47 -4.14 5.86
C VAL A 21 4.81 -3.92 5.14
N ALA A 22 5.94 -4.30 5.76
CA ALA A 22 7.24 -4.22 5.14
C ALA A 22 7.37 -5.24 4.00
N LEU A 23 7.95 -4.82 2.89
CA LEU A 23 8.14 -5.63 1.69
C LEU A 23 9.62 -5.95 1.51
N ASN A 24 9.92 -7.22 1.26
CA ASN A 24 11.21 -7.64 0.71
C ASN A 24 11.17 -7.61 -0.83
N ASP A 25 12.32 -7.78 -1.48
CA ASP A 25 12.45 -7.66 -2.94
C ASP A 25 11.48 -8.58 -3.71
N GLU A 26 11.28 -9.82 -3.27
CA GLU A 26 10.37 -10.77 -3.92
C GLU A 26 8.90 -10.33 -3.82
N ARG A 27 8.45 -9.90 -2.63
CA ARG A 27 7.08 -9.43 -2.43
C ARG A 27 6.84 -8.09 -3.13
N LEU A 28 7.87 -7.24 -3.23
CA LEU A 28 7.80 -5.93 -3.87
C LEU A 28 7.41 -6.05 -5.34
N VAL A 29 8.07 -6.94 -6.09
CA VAL A 29 7.77 -7.17 -7.51
C VAL A 29 6.33 -7.67 -7.68
N LYS A 30 5.93 -8.67 -6.89
CA LYS A 30 4.56 -9.21 -6.94
C LYS A 30 3.50 -8.16 -6.60
N ALA A 31 3.73 -7.33 -5.59
CA ALA A 31 2.82 -6.26 -5.19
C ALA A 31 2.68 -5.19 -6.29
N LEU A 32 3.79 -4.83 -6.94
CA LEU A 32 3.81 -3.86 -8.02
C LEU A 32 3.04 -4.37 -9.26
N ASP A 33 3.27 -5.62 -9.66
CA ASP A 33 2.54 -6.26 -10.76
C ASP A 33 1.05 -6.38 -10.44
N GLY A 34 0.72 -6.79 -9.22
CA GLY A 34 -0.66 -6.92 -8.77
C GLY A 34 -1.41 -5.58 -8.77
N LEU A 35 -0.76 -4.48 -8.39
CA LEU A 35 -1.38 -3.15 -8.44
C LEU A 35 -1.56 -2.63 -9.86
N THR A 36 -0.53 -2.75 -10.71
CA THR A 36 -0.57 -2.24 -12.09
C THR A 36 -1.48 -3.06 -13.02
N SER A 37 -1.89 -4.27 -12.61
CA SER A 37 -2.92 -5.06 -13.29
C SER A 37 -4.36 -4.58 -13.06
N ARG A 38 -4.59 -3.63 -12.14
CA ARG A 38 -5.94 -3.18 -11.76
C ARG A 38 -6.36 -1.95 -12.56
N ASP A 39 -7.63 -1.90 -12.96
CA ASP A 39 -8.18 -0.80 -13.78
C ASP A 39 -8.13 0.58 -13.10
N THR A 40 -7.93 0.65 -11.79
CA THR A 40 -7.94 1.92 -11.04
C THR A 40 -6.55 2.53 -10.85
N VAL A 41 -5.49 1.76 -11.11
CA VAL A 41 -4.08 2.14 -10.95
C VAL A 41 -3.38 2.01 -12.29
N ARG A 42 -3.00 3.14 -12.89
CA ARG A 42 -2.30 3.15 -14.17
C ARG A 42 -0.80 2.90 -14.01
N GLU A 43 -0.21 3.54 -13.01
CA GLU A 43 1.22 3.47 -12.70
C GLU A 43 1.38 3.41 -11.18
N SER A 44 2.41 2.73 -10.69
CA SER A 44 2.67 2.63 -9.25
C SER A 44 4.17 2.63 -8.95
N VAL A 45 4.54 3.18 -7.80
CA VAL A 45 5.85 3.07 -7.17
C VAL A 45 5.65 2.71 -5.72
N ILE A 46 6.39 1.71 -5.22
CA ILE A 46 6.34 1.29 -3.82
C ILE A 46 7.65 1.68 -3.14
N LEU A 47 7.54 2.40 -2.02
CA LEU A 47 8.64 2.74 -1.11
C LEU A 47 8.44 1.99 0.20
N SER A 48 9.26 0.96 0.45
CA SER A 48 9.26 0.24 1.72
C SER A 48 10.62 0.39 2.40
N THR A 49 10.60 0.86 3.65
CA THR A 49 11.78 1.07 4.50
C THR A 49 11.43 0.67 5.93
N CYS A 50 12.38 0.78 6.87
CA CYS A 50 12.10 0.55 8.29
C CYS A 50 11.05 1.52 8.90
N ASN A 51 10.80 2.67 8.28
CA ASN A 51 9.95 3.72 8.86
C ASN A 51 8.60 3.89 8.16
N ARG A 52 8.41 3.29 6.99
CA ARG A 52 7.22 3.48 6.15
C ARG A 52 7.11 2.39 5.08
N THR A 53 5.87 2.08 4.72
CA THR A 53 5.50 1.48 3.44
C THR A 53 4.50 2.42 2.78
N GLU A 54 4.89 2.97 1.63
CA GLU A 54 4.11 3.95 0.87
C GLU A 54 3.96 3.46 -0.57
N VAL A 55 2.77 3.64 -1.12
CA VAL A 55 2.44 3.32 -2.50
C VAL A 55 1.99 4.61 -3.18
N TYR A 56 2.84 5.08 -4.08
CA TYR A 56 2.53 6.18 -4.97
C TYR A 56 1.81 5.62 -6.19
N VAL A 57 0.71 6.22 -6.58
CA VAL A 57 -0.09 5.76 -7.73
C VAL A 57 -0.52 6.91 -8.61
N VAL A 58 -0.57 6.64 -9.90
CA VAL A 58 -1.38 7.40 -10.85
C VAL A 58 -2.75 6.76 -10.86
N ALA A 59 -3.68 7.35 -10.10
CA ALA A 59 -5.03 6.84 -9.93
C ALA A 59 -5.96 7.30 -11.07
N GLU A 60 -6.56 6.34 -11.77
CA GLU A 60 -7.67 6.61 -12.70
C GLU A 60 -8.94 6.96 -11.91
N LYS A 61 -9.15 6.27 -10.79
CA LYS A 61 -10.23 6.52 -9.82
C LYS A 61 -9.67 6.53 -8.40
N PHE A 62 -9.71 7.68 -7.72
CA PHE A 62 -9.09 7.84 -6.39
C PHE A 62 -9.53 6.79 -5.37
N HIS A 63 -10.85 6.65 -5.13
CA HIS A 63 -11.38 5.70 -4.15
C HIS A 63 -11.12 4.23 -4.55
N GLY A 64 -11.07 3.95 -5.85
CA GLY A 64 -10.70 2.63 -6.35
C GLY A 64 -9.25 2.30 -6.06
N ALA A 65 -8.34 3.23 -6.36
CA ALA A 65 -6.92 3.06 -6.11
C ALA A 65 -6.60 2.94 -4.61
N PHE A 66 -7.32 3.68 -3.76
CA PHE A 66 -7.21 3.51 -2.31
C PHE A 66 -7.63 2.10 -1.86
N ALA A 67 -8.78 1.61 -2.36
CA ALA A 67 -9.25 0.27 -2.04
C ALA A 67 -8.26 -0.81 -2.51
N ASP A 68 -7.70 -0.64 -3.70
CA ASP A 68 -6.72 -1.53 -4.29
C ASP A 68 -5.40 -1.59 -3.51
N VAL A 69 -4.88 -0.43 -3.09
CA VAL A 69 -3.68 -0.37 -2.25
C VAL A 69 -3.95 -0.96 -0.87
N ARG A 70 -5.09 -0.68 -0.27
CA ARG A 70 -5.47 -1.26 1.03
C ARG A 70 -5.52 -2.79 0.94
N GLU A 71 -6.14 -3.35 -0.09
CA GLU A 71 -6.22 -4.80 -0.27
C GLU A 71 -4.82 -5.42 -0.46
N MET A 72 -3.96 -4.80 -1.27
CA MET A 72 -2.56 -5.23 -1.41
C MET A 72 -1.84 -5.25 -0.05
N LEU A 73 -2.01 -4.21 0.77
CA LEU A 73 -1.40 -4.15 2.11
C LEU A 73 -1.98 -5.21 3.06
N GLN A 74 -3.27 -5.56 2.93
CA GLN A 74 -3.87 -6.69 3.66
C GLN A 74 -3.22 -8.02 3.27
N GLU A 75 -3.03 -8.27 1.97
CA GLU A 75 -2.39 -9.50 1.47
C GLU A 75 -0.94 -9.65 1.98
N VAL A 76 -0.19 -8.54 2.02
CA VAL A 76 1.20 -8.53 2.47
C VAL A 76 1.33 -8.76 3.97
N SER A 77 0.45 -8.13 4.74
CA SER A 77 0.54 -8.09 6.20
C SER A 77 -0.24 -9.18 6.92
N GLY A 78 -1.22 -9.79 6.25
CA GLY A 78 -2.20 -10.68 6.88
C GLY A 78 -3.16 -9.96 7.85
N LEU A 79 -3.13 -8.63 7.89
CA LEU A 79 -4.02 -7.83 8.70
C LEU A 79 -5.37 -7.63 8.01
N THR A 80 -6.42 -7.53 8.79
CA THR A 80 -7.75 -7.18 8.32
C THR A 80 -7.85 -5.70 7.93
N ALA A 81 -8.90 -5.35 7.18
CA ALA A 81 -9.17 -3.97 6.83
C ALA A 81 -9.35 -3.08 8.08
N ASP A 82 -9.98 -3.60 9.13
CA ASP A 82 -10.23 -2.86 10.37
C ASP A 82 -8.94 -2.62 11.17
N GLU A 83 -7.96 -3.52 11.08
CA GLU A 83 -6.64 -3.34 11.68
C GLU A 83 -5.77 -2.34 10.91
N LEU A 84 -5.90 -2.27 9.57
CA LEU A 84 -5.08 -1.40 8.73
C LEU A 84 -5.63 0.02 8.55
N THR A 85 -6.94 0.15 8.35
CA THR A 85 -7.59 1.43 7.99
C THR A 85 -7.28 2.57 8.97
N PRO A 86 -7.22 2.36 10.31
CA PRO A 86 -6.88 3.43 11.26
C PRO A 86 -5.46 4.01 11.08
N HIS A 87 -4.58 3.30 10.38
CA HIS A 87 -3.18 3.64 10.20
C HIS A 87 -2.86 4.17 8.79
N LEU A 88 -3.79 4.03 7.85
CA LEU A 88 -3.63 4.48 6.47
C LEU A 88 -3.86 5.99 6.38
N PHE A 89 -3.03 6.65 5.58
CA PHE A 89 -3.21 8.02 5.12
C PHE A 89 -3.31 8.07 3.60
#